data_AF-A0A0G0H1N2-F1
#
_entry.id   AF-A0A0G0H1N2-F1
#
_cell.length_a   1.000
_cell.length_b   1.000
_cell.length_c   1.000
_cell.angle_alpha   90.00
_cell.angle_beta   90.00
_cell.angle_gamma   90.00
#
_symmetry.space_group_name_H-M   'P 1'
#
loop_
_entity.id
_entity.type
_entity.pdbx_description
1 polymer ?
#
loop_
_entity_poly.entity_id
_entity_poly.type
_entity_poly.pdbx_seq_one_letter_code
_entity_poly.pdbx_strand_id
1 'polypeptide(L)'
;MHLSTAGYTLLSATINAGVTWTPSATVKNITISGSGVALSQSLRTTDSPKFSGLSVNSSTSAINLTTPSFGLGTTTPMSTFDLHAADLVLGSNDRYAGNLLVMSNDSDAGINKGGSIGLGGVYAQSASYWTFGSIKGAKESSVGGEAGGYLSFWTARNDGNTFEHARMNSSGFLGINTTAPTSYLDVNPAITLGNSGITGATFRNHLVTLSGSSPTIYDTIYELKLGDMQLYSTNTNQTVTNSASLVTGWPWKSTNVTATNIYSILVPTRAGSAGSVNSYGIGVNAATGATNNYAGYFMGGNVGIGTTTPVAALDVSGQVKIQKSSSQPFACDATHDGTIALTSGYRTCVCNGGSTTWVFTTDGTTTCTW
;
A
#
# COMPACT_ATOMS: atom_id res chain seq x y z
N MET A 1 33.88 22.40 -51.78
CA MET A 1 32.50 22.42 -52.32
C MET A 1 32.62 22.31 -53.83
N HIS A 2 32.24 21.18 -54.43
CA HIS A 2 32.25 21.03 -55.88
C HIS A 2 30.88 21.46 -56.39
N LEU A 3 30.78 22.66 -56.97
CA LEU A 3 29.56 23.15 -57.61
C LEU A 3 29.56 22.60 -59.05
N SER A 4 28.93 21.45 -59.27
CA SER A 4 28.69 20.99 -60.64
C SER A 4 27.41 21.62 -61.19
N THR A 5 27.55 22.33 -62.29
CA THR A 5 26.44 22.89 -63.08
C THR A 5 25.63 21.78 -63.72
N ALA A 6 24.56 21.37 -63.05
CA ALA A 6 23.42 20.72 -63.68
C ALA A 6 22.14 21.06 -62.90
N GLY A 7 21.65 22.28 -63.13
CA GLY A 7 20.22 22.53 -63.25
C GLY A 7 19.36 22.50 -61.99
N TYR A 8 19.67 23.27 -60.94
CA TYR A 8 18.64 23.86 -60.05
C TYR A 8 19.11 25.23 -59.55
N THR A 9 18.21 26.22 -59.62
CA THR A 9 18.42 27.65 -59.37
C THR A 9 18.64 28.01 -57.89
N LEU A 10 19.40 29.10 -57.69
CA LEU A 10 19.57 29.95 -56.48
C LEU A 10 20.71 29.60 -55.52
N LEU A 11 21.90 30.16 -55.78
CA LEU A 11 22.77 30.76 -54.75
C LEU A 11 23.72 31.80 -55.37
N SER A 12 23.18 32.70 -56.18
CA SER A 12 23.92 33.83 -56.77
C SER A 12 23.47 35.13 -56.11
N ALA A 13 23.88 35.34 -54.86
CA ALA A 13 24.03 36.68 -54.32
C ALA A 13 24.96 36.63 -53.11
N THR A 14 26.19 37.11 -53.31
CA THR A 14 27.19 37.45 -52.26
C THR A 14 28.11 36.31 -51.78
N ILE A 15 28.95 35.79 -52.68
CA ILE A 15 30.32 35.41 -52.28
C ILE A 15 31.24 36.32 -53.11
N ASN A 16 31.80 37.33 -52.44
CA ASN A 16 32.67 38.31 -53.06
C ASN A 16 33.96 37.62 -53.57
N ALA A 17 34.48 38.17 -54.66
CA ALA A 17 35.39 37.53 -55.61
C ALA A 17 36.69 36.94 -55.03
N GLY A 18 37.14 35.85 -55.65
CA GLY A 18 38.56 35.52 -55.81
C GLY A 18 39.24 34.75 -54.67
N VAL A 19 38.92 33.46 -54.49
CA VAL A 19 39.84 32.51 -53.83
C VAL A 19 39.91 31.22 -54.64
N THR A 20 41.03 31.02 -55.33
CA THR A 20 41.41 29.75 -55.94
C THR A 20 41.76 28.77 -54.81
N TRP A 21 40.94 27.74 -54.57
CA TRP A 21 41.18 26.74 -53.52
C TRP A 21 42.07 25.60 -54.02
N THR A 22 43.29 25.49 -53.48
CA THR A 22 44.11 24.29 -53.58
C THR A 22 43.60 23.23 -52.59
N PRO A 23 43.44 21.95 -53.00
CA PRO A 23 42.82 20.92 -52.16
C PRO A 23 43.84 20.37 -51.16
N SER A 24 44.02 21.06 -50.03
CA SER A 24 44.84 20.52 -48.92
C SER A 24 44.36 20.93 -47.52
N ALA A 25 43.36 21.80 -47.39
CA ALA A 25 42.90 22.23 -46.07
C ALA A 25 41.55 21.60 -45.72
N THR A 26 41.54 20.80 -44.66
CA THR A 26 40.35 20.34 -43.95
C THR A 26 39.43 21.55 -43.69
N VAL A 27 38.25 21.58 -44.32
CA VAL A 27 37.25 22.62 -44.07
C VAL A 27 36.76 22.45 -42.63
N LYS A 28 37.22 23.32 -41.71
CA LYS A 28 36.90 23.19 -40.29
C LYS A 28 35.52 23.76 -39.94
N ASN A 29 35.08 24.87 -40.55
CA ASN A 29 33.78 25.51 -40.28
C ASN A 29 33.20 26.13 -41.56
N ILE A 30 31.90 25.95 -41.80
CA ILE A 30 31.12 26.72 -42.77
C ILE A 30 30.11 27.54 -41.97
N THR A 31 30.31 28.86 -41.90
CA THR A 31 29.36 29.79 -41.26
C THR A 31 28.50 30.42 -42.35
N ILE A 32 27.18 30.25 -42.28
CA ILE A 32 26.24 30.94 -43.15
C ILE A 32 25.20 31.64 -42.29
N SER A 33 24.95 32.91 -42.57
CA SER A 33 23.97 33.76 -41.89
C SER A 33 22.85 34.19 -42.84
N GLY A 34 21.62 34.27 -42.35
CA GLY A 34 20.42 34.67 -43.11
C GLY A 34 19.24 33.69 -42.94
N SER A 35 18.01 34.15 -43.22
CA SER A 35 16.82 33.29 -43.25
C SER A 35 16.72 32.52 -44.57
N GLY A 36 16.38 31.23 -44.54
CA GLY A 36 16.17 30.41 -45.74
C GLY A 36 17.43 29.80 -46.38
N VAL A 37 18.55 29.76 -45.66
CA VAL A 37 19.79 29.13 -46.13
C VAL A 37 19.70 27.61 -46.08
N ALA A 38 19.85 26.94 -47.22
CA ALA A 38 19.97 25.48 -47.31
C ALA A 38 21.45 25.05 -47.41
N LEU A 39 21.93 24.29 -46.43
CA LEU A 39 23.17 23.52 -46.54
C LEU A 39 22.82 22.14 -47.11
N SER A 40 23.05 21.92 -48.41
CA SER A 40 22.98 20.60 -49.03
C SER A 40 24.38 20.12 -49.37
N GLN A 41 24.77 18.97 -48.83
CA GLN A 41 25.97 18.26 -49.26
C GLN A 41 25.56 17.00 -50.01
N SER A 42 25.86 16.94 -51.30
CA SER A 42 25.89 15.68 -52.04
C SER A 42 27.14 14.93 -51.65
N LEU A 43 27.04 14.08 -50.63
CA LEU A 43 28.07 13.10 -50.29
C LEU A 43 28.00 11.93 -51.26
N ARG A 44 29.15 11.39 -51.68
CA ARG A 44 29.15 10.10 -52.39
C ARG A 44 28.78 9.01 -51.38
N THR A 45 28.14 7.93 -51.83
CA THR A 45 27.76 6.78 -50.97
C THR A 45 28.96 6.09 -50.29
N THR A 46 30.19 6.42 -50.73
CA THR A 46 31.46 5.94 -50.17
C THR A 46 32.07 6.87 -49.12
N ASP A 47 31.54 8.08 -48.95
CA ASP A 47 32.09 9.06 -48.00
C ASP A 47 31.51 8.80 -46.60
N SER A 48 32.37 8.70 -45.59
CA SER A 48 31.99 8.60 -44.15
C SER A 48 32.36 9.88 -43.40
N PRO A 49 31.71 11.02 -43.67
CA PRO A 49 32.02 12.27 -42.99
C PRO A 49 31.69 12.15 -41.51
N LYS A 50 32.68 12.43 -40.66
CA LYS A 50 32.45 12.63 -39.22
C LYS A 50 32.04 14.09 -39.02
N PHE A 51 30.77 14.34 -38.77
CA PHE A 51 30.28 15.66 -38.38
C PHE A 51 30.60 15.89 -36.91
N SER A 52 31.28 16.99 -36.60
CA SER A 52 31.61 17.37 -35.22
C SER A 52 30.45 18.05 -34.47
N GLY A 53 29.30 18.21 -35.12
CA GLY A 53 28.08 18.78 -34.55
C GLY A 53 27.35 19.74 -35.50
N LEU A 54 26.09 20.02 -35.18
CA LEU A 54 25.28 21.09 -35.77
C LEU A 54 25.04 22.12 -34.67
N SER A 55 25.52 23.35 -34.84
CA SER A 55 25.23 24.46 -33.93
C SER A 55 24.17 25.36 -34.56
N VAL A 56 22.98 25.41 -33.97
CA VAL A 56 21.89 26.30 -34.38
C VAL A 56 21.75 27.39 -33.32
N ASN A 57 22.03 28.64 -33.68
CA ASN A 57 21.92 29.79 -32.78
C ASN A 57 20.63 30.55 -33.08
N SER A 58 19.51 29.98 -32.62
CA SER A 58 18.18 30.61 -32.68
C SER A 58 17.37 30.28 -31.42
N SER A 59 16.45 31.17 -31.04
CA SER A 59 15.50 30.97 -29.94
C SER A 59 14.52 29.82 -30.19
N THR A 60 14.39 29.35 -31.44
CA THR A 60 13.67 28.15 -31.85
C THR A 60 14.57 27.32 -32.77
N SER A 61 15.10 26.22 -32.25
CA SER A 61 15.93 25.26 -33.01
C SER A 61 15.18 23.93 -33.09
N ALA A 62 14.75 23.53 -34.29
CA ALA A 62 14.13 22.23 -34.53
C ALA A 62 14.98 21.44 -35.52
N ILE A 63 15.36 20.22 -35.14
CA ILE A 63 15.93 19.24 -36.07
C ILE A 63 14.74 18.55 -36.73
N ASN A 64 14.27 19.10 -37.85
CA ASN A 64 13.23 18.47 -38.67
C ASN A 64 13.88 17.43 -39.58
N LEU A 65 13.77 16.16 -39.18
CA LEU A 65 14.17 15.04 -40.03
C LEU A 65 13.08 14.81 -41.08
N THR A 66 13.49 14.61 -42.34
CA THR A 66 12.57 14.20 -43.41
C THR A 66 12.22 12.71 -43.33
N THR A 67 12.92 11.97 -42.48
CA THR A 67 12.66 10.56 -42.17
C THR A 67 11.83 10.44 -40.88
N PRO A 68 11.02 9.38 -40.74
CA PRO A 68 10.10 9.23 -39.61
C PRO A 68 10.77 8.88 -38.26
N SER A 69 12.10 8.71 -38.24
CA SER A 69 12.86 8.20 -37.08
C SER A 69 14.21 8.88 -36.87
N PHE A 70 14.55 9.09 -35.60
CA PHE A 70 15.84 9.56 -35.09
C PHE A 70 16.45 8.49 -34.17
N GLY A 71 17.55 7.88 -34.61
CA GLY A 71 18.30 6.90 -33.83
C GLY A 71 19.57 7.50 -33.23
N LEU A 72 19.79 7.29 -31.93
CA LEU A 72 21.03 7.58 -31.22
C LEU A 72 21.65 6.26 -30.77
N GLY A 73 22.87 5.97 -31.25
CA GLY A 73 23.56 4.70 -30.96
C GLY A 73 23.02 3.48 -31.72
N THR A 74 22.12 3.68 -32.69
CA THR A 74 21.57 2.64 -33.57
C THR A 74 21.42 3.15 -35.02
N THR A 75 21.59 2.27 -36.00
CA THR A 75 21.36 2.57 -37.43
C THR A 75 20.00 2.09 -37.93
N THR A 76 19.26 1.33 -37.12
CA THR A 76 17.95 0.77 -37.44
C THR A 76 16.96 1.09 -36.32
N PRO A 77 16.55 2.37 -36.17
CA PRO A 77 15.66 2.79 -35.11
C PRO A 77 14.29 2.10 -35.22
N MET A 78 13.77 1.59 -34.10
CA MET A 78 12.48 0.87 -34.04
C MET A 78 11.28 1.78 -33.77
N SER A 79 11.51 3.05 -33.44
CA SER A 79 10.46 4.05 -33.24
C SER A 79 10.89 5.42 -33.78
N THR A 80 10.06 6.45 -33.63
CA THR A 80 10.41 7.82 -34.04
C THR A 80 11.62 8.37 -33.26
N PHE A 81 11.82 7.95 -32.00
CA PHE A 81 13.01 8.26 -31.22
C PHE A 81 13.53 6.98 -30.58
N ASP A 82 14.74 6.55 -30.96
CA ASP A 82 15.35 5.33 -30.47
C ASP A 82 16.75 5.58 -29.92
N LEU A 83 16.98 5.24 -28.66
CA LEU A 83 18.23 5.50 -27.94
C LEU A 83 18.81 4.18 -27.42
N HIS A 84 19.95 3.77 -27.99
CA HIS A 84 20.71 2.61 -27.56
C HIS A 84 22.05 3.06 -26.99
N ALA A 85 22.36 2.65 -25.76
CA ALA A 85 23.64 2.89 -25.10
C ALA A 85 23.98 1.71 -24.16
N ALA A 86 25.24 1.56 -23.77
CA ALA A 86 25.63 0.58 -22.75
C ALA A 86 24.98 0.90 -21.39
N ASP A 87 24.72 -0.12 -20.57
CA ASP A 87 24.14 0.05 -19.24
C ASP A 87 25.00 0.97 -18.36
N LEU A 88 24.36 1.93 -17.69
CA LEU A 88 25.02 2.83 -16.75
C LEU A 88 24.57 2.45 -15.34
N VAL A 89 25.47 1.83 -14.57
CA VAL A 89 25.19 1.33 -13.22
C VAL A 89 24.64 2.43 -12.33
N LEU A 90 23.52 2.18 -11.65
CA LEU A 90 22.93 3.09 -10.66
C LEU A 90 23.51 2.78 -9.27
N GLY A 91 24.24 3.72 -8.65
CA GLY A 91 24.89 3.49 -7.35
C GLY A 91 25.53 4.71 -6.69
N SER A 92 26.23 4.49 -5.57
CA SER A 92 26.86 5.54 -4.75
C SER A 92 27.87 6.36 -5.57
N ASN A 93 27.61 7.66 -5.71
CA ASN A 93 28.38 8.71 -6.40
C ASN A 93 28.00 9.03 -7.86
N ASP A 94 27.13 8.26 -8.51
CA ASP A 94 26.71 8.53 -9.89
C ASP A 94 25.49 9.47 -9.91
N ARG A 95 25.73 10.77 -9.68
CA ARG A 95 24.70 11.84 -9.68
C ARG A 95 24.09 12.10 -11.05
N TYR A 96 24.69 11.53 -12.10
CA TYR A 96 24.33 11.71 -13.50
C TYR A 96 24.23 10.35 -14.18
N ALA A 97 23.34 9.49 -13.67
CA ALA A 97 23.18 8.12 -14.13
C ALA A 97 21.86 7.89 -14.86
N GLY A 98 21.89 7.04 -15.88
CA GLY A 98 20.78 6.72 -16.78
C GLY A 98 21.15 6.89 -18.25
N ASN A 99 20.76 5.92 -19.09
CA ASN A 99 20.94 5.99 -20.55
C ASN A 99 20.23 7.20 -21.15
N LEU A 100 19.07 7.58 -20.60
CA LEU A 100 18.39 8.84 -20.85
C LEU A 100 18.46 9.70 -19.57
N LEU A 101 19.22 10.80 -19.63
CA LEU A 101 19.36 11.74 -18.54
C LEU A 101 18.46 12.97 -18.78
N VAL A 102 17.46 13.16 -17.92
CA VAL A 102 16.54 14.31 -17.97
C VAL A 102 16.72 15.14 -16.70
N MET A 103 17.20 16.38 -16.85
CA MET A 103 17.49 17.27 -15.73
C MET A 103 16.87 18.65 -15.96
N SER A 104 16.43 19.28 -14.87
CA SER A 104 16.12 20.71 -14.90
C SER A 104 17.40 21.53 -14.80
N ASN A 105 17.39 22.72 -15.43
CA ASN A 105 18.44 23.73 -15.31
C ASN A 105 17.96 24.96 -14.52
N ASP A 106 16.89 24.81 -13.71
CA ASP A 106 16.45 25.82 -12.75
C ASP A 106 17.67 26.37 -11.97
N SER A 107 17.80 27.69 -11.92
CA SER A 107 18.95 28.35 -11.30
C SER A 107 18.96 28.28 -9.77
N ASP A 108 17.85 27.88 -9.15
CA ASP A 108 17.69 27.73 -7.71
C ASP A 108 17.65 26.25 -7.28
N ALA A 109 18.38 25.91 -6.23
CA ALA A 109 18.32 24.57 -5.62
C ALA A 109 17.04 24.39 -4.76
N GLY A 110 15.90 24.86 -5.26
CA GLY A 110 14.61 24.85 -4.57
C GLY A 110 14.00 23.46 -4.45
N ILE A 111 13.06 23.32 -3.51
CA ILE A 111 12.26 22.11 -3.35
C ILE A 111 11.36 21.88 -4.58
N ASN A 112 11.07 20.61 -4.90
CA ASN A 112 10.18 20.18 -5.99
C ASN A 112 10.69 20.53 -7.41
N LYS A 113 11.97 20.94 -7.53
CA LYS A 113 12.65 21.18 -8.81
C LYS A 113 13.36 19.93 -9.30
N GLY A 114 13.28 19.66 -10.60
CA GLY A 114 13.94 18.51 -11.21
C GLY A 114 13.36 18.11 -12.57
N GLY A 115 13.97 17.09 -13.18
CA GLY A 115 13.60 16.61 -14.51
C GLY A 115 12.27 15.86 -14.53
N SER A 116 11.57 15.89 -15.66
CA SER A 116 10.33 15.16 -15.85
C SER A 116 10.17 14.65 -17.27
N ILE A 117 9.45 13.54 -17.42
CA ILE A 117 9.01 12.99 -18.69
C ILE A 117 7.49 13.08 -18.71
N GLY A 118 6.95 13.83 -19.67
CA GLY A 118 5.51 13.95 -19.92
C GLY A 118 5.06 12.93 -20.97
N LEU A 119 3.93 12.28 -20.71
CA LEU A 119 3.29 11.32 -21.60
C LEU A 119 1.89 11.81 -21.92
N GLY A 120 1.57 11.96 -23.20
CA GLY A 120 0.37 12.66 -23.62
C GLY A 120 -0.08 12.34 -25.04
N GLY A 121 -1.16 12.99 -25.46
CA GLY A 121 -1.76 12.78 -26.78
C GLY A 121 -2.81 13.83 -27.10
N VAL A 122 -3.46 13.65 -28.25
CA VAL A 122 -4.54 14.51 -28.71
C VAL A 122 -5.74 14.35 -27.77
N TYR A 123 -6.11 15.41 -27.06
CA TYR A 123 -7.23 15.45 -26.11
C TYR A 123 -8.56 15.81 -26.80
N ALA A 124 -8.52 16.66 -27.83
CA ALA A 124 -9.71 17.12 -28.55
C ALA A 124 -9.53 16.97 -30.07
N GLN A 125 -10.65 16.89 -30.80
CA GLN A 125 -10.70 16.68 -32.26
C GLN A 125 -9.98 17.78 -33.10
N SER A 126 -9.43 18.82 -32.45
CA SER A 126 -8.68 19.95 -33.05
C SER A 126 -7.17 19.91 -32.80
N ALA A 127 -6.55 18.72 -32.74
CA ALA A 127 -5.09 18.54 -32.58
C ALA A 127 -4.49 19.22 -31.33
N SER A 128 -5.27 19.37 -30.26
CA SER A 128 -4.78 19.87 -28.97
C SER A 128 -4.12 18.73 -28.20
N TYR A 129 -2.83 18.84 -27.94
CA TYR A 129 -2.05 17.83 -27.21
C TYR A 129 -1.99 18.15 -25.72
N TRP A 130 -2.38 17.20 -24.89
CA TRP A 130 -2.31 17.31 -23.43
C TRP A 130 -1.44 16.19 -22.86
N THR A 131 -0.77 16.48 -21.75
CA THR A 131 -0.12 15.45 -20.92
C THR A 131 -1.18 14.72 -20.11
N PHE A 132 -1.26 13.40 -20.27
CA PHE A 132 -2.17 12.55 -19.50
C PHE A 132 -1.53 12.04 -18.21
N GLY A 133 -0.21 11.87 -18.21
CA GLY A 133 0.56 11.56 -17.02
C GLY A 133 2.03 11.93 -17.16
N SER A 134 2.71 12.03 -16.04
CA SER A 134 4.12 12.40 -15.99
C SER A 134 4.88 11.59 -14.95
N ILE A 135 6.17 11.39 -15.21
CA ILE A 135 7.13 10.89 -14.25
C ILE A 135 8.07 12.04 -13.91
N LYS A 136 8.29 12.32 -12.63
CA LYS A 136 9.14 13.43 -12.18
C LYS A 136 10.07 12.99 -11.07
N GLY A 137 11.36 13.24 -11.27
CA GLY A 137 12.37 13.22 -10.21
C GLY A 137 12.62 14.64 -9.73
N ALA A 138 12.52 14.90 -8.43
CA ALA A 138 12.70 16.25 -7.90
C ALA A 138 13.31 16.28 -6.51
N LYS A 139 13.91 17.41 -6.16
CA LYS A 139 14.54 17.66 -4.87
C LYS A 139 13.49 17.74 -3.75
N GLU A 140 13.77 17.14 -2.60
CA GLU A 140 12.83 17.09 -1.47
C GLU A 140 13.06 18.21 -0.43
N SER A 141 14.13 18.98 -0.57
CA SER A 141 14.52 20.05 0.36
C SER A 141 14.90 21.31 -0.39
N SER A 142 14.77 22.49 0.24
CA SER A 142 15.27 23.76 -0.27
C SER A 142 16.72 24.05 0.13
N VAL A 143 17.36 23.21 0.96
CA VAL A 143 18.72 23.43 1.48
C VAL A 143 19.78 23.08 0.44
N GLY A 144 20.70 24.01 0.17
CA GLY A 144 21.79 23.80 -0.79
C GLY A 144 22.72 22.65 -0.36
N GLY A 145 23.10 21.78 -1.31
CA GLY A 145 23.98 20.64 -1.06
C GLY A 145 23.29 19.36 -0.60
N GLU A 146 22.01 19.41 -0.21
CA GLU A 146 21.22 18.22 0.09
C GLU A 146 20.78 17.53 -1.21
N ALA A 147 21.23 16.29 -1.40
CA ALA A 147 20.95 15.48 -2.59
C ALA A 147 19.64 14.68 -2.51
N GLY A 148 18.92 14.81 -1.39
CA GLY A 148 17.64 14.15 -1.18
C GLY A 148 16.64 14.47 -2.28
N GLY A 149 16.11 13.43 -2.91
CA GLY A 149 15.17 13.54 -4.01
C GLY A 149 14.11 12.46 -3.94
N TYR A 150 12.99 12.73 -4.58
CA TYR A 150 11.86 11.80 -4.69
C TYR A 150 11.53 11.52 -6.16
N LEU A 151 11.00 10.34 -6.42
CA LEU A 151 10.36 9.99 -7.69
C LEU A 151 8.85 10.07 -7.52
N SER A 152 8.15 10.67 -8.47
CA SER A 152 6.69 10.86 -8.41
C SER A 152 6.01 10.54 -9.73
N PHE A 153 4.77 10.08 -9.61
CA PHE A 153 3.87 9.75 -10.70
C PHE A 153 2.64 10.66 -10.63
N TRP A 154 2.38 11.32 -11.76
CA TRP A 154 1.33 12.30 -11.90
C TRP A 154 0.33 11.86 -12.96
N THR A 155 -0.95 12.11 -12.73
CA THR A 155 -1.98 11.92 -13.76
C THR A 155 -2.92 13.11 -13.83
N ALA A 156 -3.41 13.40 -15.03
CA ALA A 156 -4.42 14.42 -15.26
C ALA A 156 -5.80 13.91 -14.84
N ARG A 157 -6.59 14.77 -14.20
CA ARG A 157 -8.04 14.58 -13.99
C ARG A 157 -8.80 15.27 -15.11
N ASN A 158 -10.09 14.92 -15.26
CA ASN A 158 -10.96 15.49 -16.30
C ASN A 158 -11.26 17.00 -16.11
N ASP A 159 -10.75 17.60 -15.04
CA ASP A 159 -10.78 19.04 -14.78
C ASP A 159 -9.56 19.78 -15.39
N GLY A 160 -8.67 19.06 -16.09
CA GLY A 160 -7.48 19.62 -16.74
C GLY A 160 -6.27 19.78 -15.81
N ASN A 161 -6.39 19.41 -14.52
CA ASN A 161 -5.30 19.51 -13.56
C ASN A 161 -4.53 18.19 -13.44
N THR A 162 -3.22 18.26 -13.22
CA THR A 162 -2.38 17.11 -12.90
C THR A 162 -2.13 17.01 -11.40
N PHE A 163 -2.28 15.82 -10.84
CA PHE A 163 -2.06 15.55 -9.41
C PHE A 163 -1.02 14.47 -9.20
N GLU A 164 -0.24 14.59 -8.13
CA GLU A 164 0.67 13.55 -7.66
C GLU A 164 -0.16 12.44 -6.99
N HIS A 165 -0.15 11.24 -7.56
CA HIS A 165 -0.89 10.11 -7.02
C HIS A 165 0.01 9.09 -6.33
N ALA A 166 1.28 9.02 -6.71
CA ALA A 166 2.25 8.16 -6.05
C ALA A 166 3.62 8.83 -5.99
N ARG A 167 4.35 8.64 -4.89
CA ARG A 167 5.74 9.07 -4.74
C ARG A 167 6.57 8.11 -3.94
N MET A 168 7.87 8.03 -4.24
CA MET A 168 8.87 7.42 -3.37
C MET A 168 9.86 8.50 -2.93
N ASN A 169 10.00 8.72 -1.62
CA ASN A 169 10.96 9.69 -1.07
C ASN A 169 12.38 9.11 -0.96
N SER A 170 13.35 9.94 -0.55
CA SER A 170 14.75 9.51 -0.43
C SER A 170 14.98 8.43 0.64
N SER A 171 14.07 8.33 1.62
CA SER A 171 14.07 7.27 2.65
C SER A 171 13.48 5.93 2.16
N GLY A 172 13.00 5.86 0.91
CA GLY A 172 12.41 4.65 0.32
C GLY A 172 10.95 4.42 0.68
N PHE A 173 10.25 5.42 1.20
CA PHE A 173 8.84 5.32 1.55
C PHE A 173 7.94 5.66 0.36
N LEU A 174 7.04 4.73 0.02
CA LEU A 174 6.05 4.89 -1.05
C LEU A 174 4.76 5.50 -0.48
N GLY A 175 4.45 6.73 -0.88
CA GLY A 175 3.16 7.37 -0.62
C GLY A 175 2.22 7.18 -1.80
N ILE A 176 0.96 6.82 -1.54
CA ILE A 176 -0.15 6.86 -2.51
C ILE A 176 -1.15 7.90 -2.03
N ASN A 177 -1.35 8.94 -2.84
CA ASN A 177 -2.20 10.11 -2.54
C ASN A 177 -1.79 10.83 -1.22
N THR A 178 -0.49 10.83 -0.92
CA THR A 178 0.16 11.63 0.12
C THR A 178 1.53 12.09 -0.36
N THR A 179 1.89 13.35 -0.07
CA THR A 179 3.19 13.93 -0.42
C THR A 179 4.25 13.74 0.67
N ALA A 180 3.86 13.23 1.85
CA ALA A 180 4.73 13.07 3.01
C ALA A 180 4.54 11.69 3.64
N PRO A 181 4.92 10.59 2.95
CA PRO A 181 4.76 9.26 3.48
C PRO A 181 5.60 9.07 4.74
N THR A 182 5.00 8.51 5.79
CA THR A 182 5.64 8.29 7.10
C THR A 182 6.07 6.83 7.33
N SER A 183 5.75 5.95 6.40
CA SER A 183 6.08 4.52 6.42
C SER A 183 6.37 3.99 5.01
N TYR A 184 6.90 2.77 4.90
CA TYR A 184 7.28 2.18 3.61
C TYR A 184 6.15 2.14 2.58
N LEU A 185 4.89 2.02 3.01
CA LEU A 185 3.71 2.18 2.17
C LEU A 185 2.65 2.95 2.95
N ASP A 186 2.43 4.22 2.57
CA ASP A 186 1.46 5.12 3.19
C ASP A 186 0.37 5.48 2.17
N VAL A 187 -0.87 5.07 2.42
CA VAL A 187 -2.00 5.26 1.48
C VAL A 187 -3.12 6.04 2.15
N ASN A 188 -3.52 7.16 1.52
CA ASN A 188 -4.53 8.05 2.05
C ASN A 188 -5.70 8.22 1.04
N PRO A 189 -6.99 8.07 1.39
CA PRO A 189 -7.51 7.78 2.74
C PRO A 189 -7.57 6.30 3.10
N ALA A 190 -7.60 5.39 2.12
CA ALA A 190 -7.76 3.96 2.37
C ALA A 190 -7.26 3.11 1.20
N ILE A 191 -6.88 1.87 1.52
CA ILE A 191 -6.63 0.82 0.54
C ILE A 191 -7.91 0.00 0.38
N THR A 192 -8.42 -0.11 -0.84
CA THR A 192 -9.47 -1.08 -1.18
C THR A 192 -8.81 -2.35 -1.73
N LEU A 193 -9.11 -3.50 -1.12
CA LEU A 193 -8.59 -4.80 -1.54
C LEU A 193 -9.78 -5.60 -2.10
N GLY A 194 -9.68 -6.06 -3.36
CA GLY A 194 -10.79 -6.68 -4.09
C GLY A 194 -11.28 -8.01 -3.50
N ASN A 195 -12.42 -8.50 -4.01
CA ASN A 195 -13.18 -9.66 -3.50
C ASN A 195 -12.43 -11.00 -3.37
N SER A 196 -11.22 -11.13 -3.91
CA SER A 196 -10.39 -12.34 -3.78
C SER A 196 -9.69 -12.46 -2.41
N GLY A 197 -9.92 -11.51 -1.50
CA GLY A 197 -9.39 -11.54 -0.14
C GLY A 197 -7.90 -11.28 -0.06
N ILE A 198 -7.41 -11.10 1.18
CA ILE A 198 -5.99 -10.91 1.47
C ILE A 198 -5.40 -12.26 1.83
N THR A 199 -4.55 -12.83 0.98
CA THR A 199 -3.77 -14.01 1.37
C THR A 199 -2.44 -13.54 1.96
N GLY A 200 -2.23 -13.75 3.26
CA GLY A 200 -0.91 -13.57 3.89
C GLY A 200 -0.54 -12.15 4.35
N ALA A 201 -1.50 -11.28 4.70
CA ALA A 201 -1.18 -10.08 5.46
C ALA A 201 -0.51 -10.47 6.79
N THR A 202 0.79 -10.24 6.87
CA THR A 202 1.61 -10.62 8.02
C THR A 202 2.08 -9.35 8.74
N PHE A 203 1.44 -9.02 9.86
CA PHE A 203 1.91 -7.97 10.77
C PHE A 203 3.00 -8.57 11.68
N ARG A 204 4.26 -8.64 11.22
CA ARG A 204 5.34 -9.31 11.96
C ARG A 204 5.65 -8.64 13.31
N ASN A 205 5.64 -7.30 13.34
CA ASN A 205 5.78 -6.48 14.54
C ASN A 205 4.78 -5.31 14.45
N HIS A 206 3.74 -5.29 15.29
CA HIS A 206 2.86 -4.13 15.43
C HIS A 206 3.36 -3.29 16.62
N LEU A 207 4.20 -2.28 16.36
CA LEU A 207 4.67 -1.36 17.40
C LEU A 207 3.75 -0.13 17.40
N VAL A 208 2.90 0.00 18.41
CA VAL A 208 2.15 1.24 18.67
C VAL A 208 2.99 2.12 19.59
N THR A 209 3.65 3.13 19.03
CA THR A 209 4.42 4.12 19.80
C THR A 209 3.51 5.24 20.27
N LEU A 210 3.29 5.37 21.58
CA LEU A 210 2.62 6.53 22.17
C LEU A 210 3.67 7.56 22.59
N SER A 211 3.83 8.62 21.80
CA SER A 211 4.74 9.73 22.12
C SER A 211 3.98 11.05 22.13
N GLY A 212 3.71 11.57 23.33
CA GLY A 212 3.12 12.88 23.57
C GLY A 212 3.37 13.34 25.02
N SER A 213 3.65 14.63 25.22
CA SER A 213 3.99 15.23 26.52
C SER A 213 2.80 15.44 27.47
N SER A 214 1.59 15.00 27.10
CA SER A 214 0.39 15.05 27.95
C SER A 214 -0.56 13.90 27.62
N PRO A 215 -0.56 12.79 28.38
CA PRO A 215 -1.42 11.65 28.16
C PRO A 215 -2.63 11.74 29.10
N THR A 216 -3.68 12.46 28.74
CA THR A 216 -4.90 12.48 29.58
C THR A 216 -6.06 11.69 29.00
N ILE A 217 -6.05 11.33 27.72
CA ILE A 217 -7.13 10.57 27.09
C ILE A 217 -6.56 9.67 25.97
N TYR A 218 -6.62 8.36 26.15
CA TYR A 218 -6.50 7.39 25.06
C TYR A 218 -7.78 6.55 25.06
N ASP A 219 -8.65 6.74 24.07
CA ASP A 219 -9.72 5.79 23.76
C ASP A 219 -9.05 4.50 23.30
N THR A 220 -9.10 3.46 24.14
CA THR A 220 -8.60 2.08 23.95
C THR A 220 -7.86 1.77 22.63
N ILE A 221 -6.58 1.43 22.72
CA ILE A 221 -5.77 0.99 21.58
C ILE A 221 -6.08 -0.48 21.28
N TYR A 222 -6.52 -0.77 20.07
CA TYR A 222 -6.64 -2.13 19.53
C TYR A 222 -5.48 -2.37 18.55
N GLU A 223 -4.66 -3.39 18.78
CA GLU A 223 -3.55 -3.75 17.86
C GLU A 223 -4.05 -4.26 16.49
N LEU A 224 -5.25 -4.86 16.48
CA LEU A 224 -5.99 -5.22 15.28
C LEU A 224 -7.49 -5.14 15.59
N LYS A 225 -8.14 -4.03 15.23
CA LYS A 225 -9.61 -3.93 15.27
C LYS A 225 -10.19 -4.50 13.99
N LEU A 226 -10.91 -5.61 14.08
CA LEU A 226 -11.90 -5.96 13.07
C LEU A 226 -13.11 -5.06 13.36
N GLY A 227 -13.35 -4.06 12.52
CA GLY A 227 -14.45 -3.11 12.69
C GLY A 227 -15.84 -3.78 12.66
N ASP A 228 -16.89 -3.00 12.85
CA ASP A 228 -18.26 -3.52 12.78
C ASP A 228 -18.57 -4.00 11.36
N MET A 229 -19.13 -5.19 11.23
CA MET A 229 -19.68 -5.67 9.97
C MET A 229 -21.08 -5.07 9.81
N GLN A 230 -21.22 -4.10 8.90
CA GLN A 230 -22.51 -3.54 8.54
C GLN A 230 -23.15 -4.37 7.42
N LEU A 231 -24.32 -4.95 7.69
CA LEU A 231 -25.16 -5.58 6.68
C LEU A 231 -26.15 -4.54 6.15
N TYR A 232 -26.13 -4.29 4.85
CA TYR A 232 -26.97 -3.30 4.19
C TYR A 232 -27.78 -3.93 3.05
N SER A 233 -29.07 -3.60 2.97
CA SER A 233 -29.96 -3.99 1.87
C SER A 233 -30.84 -2.81 1.44
N THR A 234 -31.01 -2.62 0.14
CA THR A 234 -31.96 -1.68 -0.47
C THR A 234 -33.30 -2.33 -0.83
N ASN A 235 -33.38 -3.67 -0.79
CA ASN A 235 -34.58 -4.44 -1.12
C ASN A 235 -35.30 -4.90 0.15
N THR A 236 -36.63 -5.03 0.07
CA THR A 236 -37.47 -5.58 1.15
C THR A 236 -37.25 -7.09 1.31
N ASN A 237 -37.62 -7.64 2.48
CA ASN A 237 -37.63 -9.08 2.79
C ASN A 237 -36.27 -9.81 2.66
N GLN A 238 -35.17 -9.19 3.05
CA GLN A 238 -33.90 -9.90 3.17
C GLN A 238 -33.78 -10.57 4.54
N THR A 239 -33.35 -11.83 4.56
CA THR A 239 -33.09 -12.58 5.79
C THR A 239 -31.62 -13.00 5.81
N VAL A 240 -30.90 -12.57 6.85
CA VAL A 240 -29.54 -13.05 7.12
C VAL A 240 -29.62 -14.05 8.26
N THR A 241 -29.36 -15.33 7.95
CA THR A 241 -29.46 -16.41 8.94
C THR A 241 -28.27 -16.40 9.90
N ASN A 242 -27.06 -16.18 9.38
CA ASN A 242 -25.81 -16.14 10.16
C ASN A 242 -24.88 -15.06 9.61
N SER A 243 -24.17 -14.35 10.50
CA SER A 243 -23.18 -13.35 10.13
C SER A 243 -22.08 -13.32 11.19
N ALA A 244 -20.81 -13.32 10.78
CA ALA A 244 -19.67 -13.23 11.69
C ALA A 244 -18.60 -12.26 11.16
N SER A 245 -18.12 -11.36 12.02
CA SER A 245 -17.00 -10.45 11.68
C SER A 245 -15.64 -11.16 11.66
N LEU A 246 -15.52 -12.30 12.35
CA LEU A 246 -14.34 -13.14 12.37
C LEU A 246 -14.75 -14.61 12.34
N VAL A 247 -14.26 -15.35 11.34
CA VAL A 247 -14.37 -16.81 11.25
C VAL A 247 -12.96 -17.37 11.17
N THR A 248 -12.58 -18.22 12.12
CA THR A 248 -11.28 -18.90 12.09
C THR A 248 -11.45 -20.33 11.55
N GLY A 249 -10.57 -20.71 10.62
CA GLY A 249 -10.49 -22.08 10.12
C GLY A 249 -9.59 -22.96 11.00
N TRP A 250 -9.68 -24.27 10.82
CA TRP A 250 -8.72 -25.20 11.41
C TRP A 250 -7.48 -25.32 10.53
N PRO A 251 -6.27 -25.33 11.11
CA PRO A 251 -5.08 -25.74 10.38
C PRO A 251 -5.22 -27.20 9.90
N TRP A 252 -4.99 -27.42 8.60
CA TRP A 252 -4.96 -28.77 8.02
C TRP A 252 -3.54 -29.25 7.84
N LYS A 253 -3.32 -30.53 8.17
CA LYS A 253 -2.03 -31.19 7.99
C LYS A 253 -2.07 -32.04 6.72
N SER A 254 -0.96 -32.08 5.97
CA SER A 254 -0.81 -33.02 4.86
C SER A 254 -0.36 -34.40 5.35
N THR A 255 -0.29 -35.37 4.44
CA THR A 255 0.08 -36.76 4.74
C THR A 255 1.39 -36.88 5.52
N ASN A 256 2.38 -36.04 5.20
CA ASN A 256 3.73 -36.12 5.78
C ASN A 256 3.93 -35.21 7.01
N VAL A 257 2.85 -34.68 7.60
CA VAL A 257 2.92 -33.84 8.80
C VAL A 257 2.39 -34.59 10.02
N THR A 258 3.24 -34.72 11.05
CA THR A 258 2.84 -35.13 12.40
C THR A 258 2.51 -33.88 13.21
N ALA A 259 1.26 -33.76 13.66
CA ALA A 259 0.81 -32.65 14.50
C ALA A 259 0.36 -33.20 15.85
N THR A 260 0.95 -32.72 16.94
CA THR A 260 0.61 -33.14 18.31
C THR A 260 -0.57 -32.35 18.87
N ASN A 261 -0.59 -31.03 18.64
CA ASN A 261 -1.68 -30.14 19.04
C ASN A 261 -1.98 -29.19 17.88
N ILE A 262 -3.26 -28.98 17.58
CA ILE A 262 -3.71 -28.04 16.56
C ILE A 262 -4.74 -27.12 17.20
N TYR A 263 -4.53 -25.82 17.07
CA TYR A 263 -5.42 -24.78 17.59
C TYR A 263 -5.85 -23.88 16.42
N SER A 264 -7.15 -23.60 16.29
CA SER A 264 -7.62 -22.52 15.41
C SER A 264 -7.31 -21.14 16.02
N ILE A 265 -7.38 -21.05 17.35
CA ILE A 265 -6.96 -19.89 18.15
C ILE A 265 -6.18 -20.43 19.35
N LEU A 266 -4.90 -20.06 19.46
CA LEU A 266 -4.08 -20.31 20.64
C LEU A 266 -3.74 -18.98 21.30
N VAL A 267 -4.11 -18.84 22.58
CA VAL A 267 -3.67 -17.73 23.43
C VAL A 267 -2.59 -18.27 24.39
N PRO A 268 -1.30 -18.16 24.04
CA PRO A 268 -0.23 -18.68 24.88
C PRO A 268 -0.07 -17.82 26.13
N THR A 269 0.42 -18.43 27.21
CA THR A 269 0.85 -17.68 28.39
C THR A 269 2.05 -16.79 28.04
N ARG A 270 1.91 -15.49 28.25
CA ARG A 270 2.99 -14.50 28.12
C ARG A 270 2.96 -13.60 29.35
N ALA A 271 4.12 -13.10 29.76
CA ALA A 271 4.16 -12.08 30.81
C ALA A 271 3.34 -10.87 30.34
N GLY A 272 2.37 -10.45 31.15
CA GLY A 272 1.63 -9.20 30.91
C GLY A 272 2.58 -8.00 31.04
N SER A 273 2.10 -6.83 30.60
CA SER A 273 2.86 -5.59 30.79
C SER A 273 3.09 -5.34 32.28
N ALA A 274 4.34 -5.01 32.65
CA ALA A 274 4.67 -4.64 34.03
C ALA A 274 3.81 -3.43 34.45
N GLY A 275 3.15 -3.54 35.62
CA GLY A 275 2.28 -2.49 36.16
C GLY A 275 0.79 -2.59 35.80
N SER A 276 0.36 -3.54 34.96
CA SER A 276 -1.06 -3.77 34.72
C SER A 276 -1.77 -4.33 35.96
N VAL A 277 -2.88 -3.71 36.38
CA VAL A 277 -3.71 -4.21 37.50
C VAL A 277 -4.40 -5.52 37.13
N ASN A 278 -4.85 -5.66 35.89
CA ASN A 278 -5.49 -6.86 35.36
C ASN A 278 -4.93 -7.18 33.97
N SER A 279 -4.82 -8.46 33.65
CA SER A 279 -4.45 -8.94 32.31
C SER A 279 -5.37 -10.10 31.94
N TYR A 280 -6.02 -10.00 30.79
CA TYR A 280 -6.96 -10.99 30.28
C TYR A 280 -6.34 -11.67 29.06
N GLY A 281 -6.25 -13.01 29.08
CA GLY A 281 -5.86 -13.75 27.88
C GLY A 281 -6.95 -13.69 26.81
N ILE A 282 -8.22 -13.80 27.23
CA ILE A 282 -9.40 -13.62 26.38
C ILE A 282 -10.40 -12.76 27.16
N GLY A 283 -10.81 -11.64 26.58
CA GLY A 283 -11.94 -10.84 27.04
C GLY A 283 -13.15 -11.12 26.16
N VAL A 284 -14.25 -11.58 26.76
CA VAL A 284 -15.53 -11.76 26.07
C VAL A 284 -16.64 -11.08 26.87
N ASN A 285 -17.28 -10.10 26.24
CA ASN A 285 -18.40 -9.37 26.83
C ASN A 285 -19.68 -9.84 26.14
N ALA A 286 -20.77 -9.98 26.91
CA ALA A 286 -22.06 -10.27 26.33
C ALA A 286 -22.51 -9.08 25.45
N ALA A 287 -23.06 -9.38 24.28
CA ALA A 287 -23.69 -8.38 23.43
C ALA A 287 -24.90 -7.73 24.12
N THR A 288 -25.43 -6.66 23.54
CA THR A 288 -26.67 -6.03 23.98
C THR A 288 -27.59 -5.82 22.78
N GLY A 289 -28.90 -5.70 23.02
CA GLY A 289 -29.90 -5.39 21.98
C GLY A 289 -30.55 -6.60 21.30
N ALA A 290 -30.04 -7.82 21.46
CA ALA A 290 -30.73 -9.03 21.04
C ALA A 290 -31.65 -9.60 22.13
N THR A 291 -32.63 -10.44 21.76
CA THR A 291 -33.47 -11.17 22.72
C THR A 291 -32.65 -12.05 23.66
N ASN A 292 -31.61 -12.70 23.13
CA ASN A 292 -30.67 -13.51 23.89
C ASN A 292 -29.25 -13.02 23.60
N ASN A 293 -28.50 -12.67 24.64
CA ASN A 293 -27.14 -12.20 24.51
C ASN A 293 -26.21 -13.14 25.26
N TYR A 294 -25.21 -13.69 24.57
CA TYR A 294 -24.23 -14.60 25.13
C TYR A 294 -22.84 -13.96 25.06
N ALA A 295 -22.07 -14.03 26.15
CA ALA A 295 -20.64 -13.67 26.11
C ALA A 295 -19.80 -14.78 25.43
N GLY A 296 -20.21 -16.03 25.58
CA GLY A 296 -19.60 -17.19 24.93
C GLY A 296 -20.64 -18.26 24.66
N TYR A 297 -20.47 -19.00 23.57
CA TYR A 297 -21.37 -20.07 23.17
C TYR A 297 -20.56 -21.27 22.68
N PHE A 298 -20.63 -22.39 23.41
CA PHE A 298 -19.87 -23.60 23.16
C PHE A 298 -20.80 -24.67 22.57
N MET A 299 -20.88 -24.74 21.24
CA MET A 299 -21.73 -25.72 20.54
C MET A 299 -20.99 -27.05 20.36
N GLY A 300 -21.31 -28.02 21.22
CA GLY A 300 -20.71 -29.35 21.19
C GLY A 300 -19.29 -29.36 21.78
N GLY A 301 -18.97 -30.45 22.48
CA GLY A 301 -17.73 -30.57 23.24
C GLY A 301 -17.84 -30.09 24.68
N ASN A 302 -16.84 -30.46 25.48
CA ASN A 302 -16.78 -30.22 26.91
C ASN A 302 -15.81 -29.07 27.22
N VAL A 303 -16.14 -28.24 28.22
CA VAL A 303 -15.26 -27.19 28.75
C VAL A 303 -14.48 -27.76 29.93
N GLY A 304 -13.17 -27.94 29.75
CA GLY A 304 -12.26 -28.37 30.82
C GLY A 304 -11.57 -27.18 31.49
N ILE A 305 -11.60 -27.12 32.83
CA ILE A 305 -10.80 -26.18 33.62
C ILE A 305 -9.76 -26.99 34.40
N GLY A 306 -8.49 -26.83 34.06
CA GLY A 306 -7.39 -27.58 34.67
C GLY A 306 -7.30 -29.05 34.24
N THR A 307 -8.08 -29.48 33.23
CA THR A 307 -8.07 -30.83 32.67
C THR A 307 -7.97 -30.78 31.14
N THR A 308 -7.24 -31.72 30.55
CA THR A 308 -7.12 -31.88 29.09
C THR A 308 -8.06 -32.95 28.53
N THR A 309 -8.75 -33.69 29.40
CA THR A 309 -9.66 -34.79 29.02
C THR A 309 -10.99 -34.66 29.77
N PRO A 310 -11.76 -33.58 29.52
CA PRO A 310 -13.03 -33.37 30.22
C PRO A 310 -14.07 -34.44 29.83
N VAL A 311 -14.69 -35.09 30.82
CA VAL A 311 -15.67 -36.18 30.60
C VAL A 311 -17.13 -35.76 30.70
N ALA A 312 -17.39 -34.52 31.12
CA ALA A 312 -18.71 -33.89 31.19
C ALA A 312 -18.66 -32.50 30.55
N ALA A 313 -19.83 -31.94 30.20
CA ALA A 313 -19.94 -30.64 29.52
C ALA A 313 -19.16 -29.51 30.22
N LEU A 314 -19.09 -29.54 31.55
CA LEU A 314 -18.15 -28.75 32.34
C LEU A 314 -17.41 -29.72 33.28
N ASP A 315 -16.09 -29.76 33.17
CA ASP A 315 -15.23 -30.60 34.02
C ASP A 315 -14.12 -29.73 34.61
N VAL A 316 -14.06 -29.68 35.94
CA VAL A 316 -13.13 -28.82 36.68
C VAL A 316 -12.23 -29.70 37.53
N SER A 317 -10.97 -29.81 37.12
CA SER A 317 -9.91 -30.42 37.95
C SER A 317 -9.34 -29.36 38.88
N GLY A 318 -10.12 -28.99 39.89
CA GLY A 318 -9.82 -27.92 40.84
C GLY A 318 -11.01 -27.56 41.72
N GLN A 319 -10.97 -26.38 42.35
CA GLN A 319 -12.08 -25.89 43.16
C GLN A 319 -13.08 -25.07 42.33
N VAL A 320 -14.36 -25.22 42.65
CA VAL A 320 -15.43 -24.34 42.17
C VAL A 320 -15.89 -23.46 43.34
N LYS A 321 -15.78 -22.13 43.20
CA LYS A 321 -16.33 -21.20 44.17
C LYS A 321 -17.79 -20.88 43.79
N ILE A 322 -18.73 -21.40 44.57
CA ILE A 322 -20.15 -21.10 44.44
C ILE A 322 -20.51 -19.95 45.38
N GLN A 323 -21.32 -18.99 44.91
CA GLN A 323 -21.82 -17.91 45.75
C GLN A 323 -22.65 -18.49 46.90
N LYS A 324 -22.39 -18.01 48.12
CA LYS A 324 -23.24 -18.31 49.28
C LYS A 324 -24.48 -17.43 49.24
N SER A 325 -25.65 -18.04 49.38
CA SER A 325 -26.92 -17.33 49.42
C SER A 325 -27.54 -17.45 50.81
N SER A 326 -27.93 -16.33 51.41
CA SER A 326 -28.68 -16.26 52.68
C SER A 326 -30.20 -16.33 52.49
N SER A 327 -30.63 -16.46 51.24
CA SER A 327 -32.00 -16.70 50.82
C SER A 327 -31.98 -17.56 49.56
N GLN A 328 -33.14 -18.07 49.17
CA GLN A 328 -33.30 -18.74 47.90
C GLN A 328 -32.89 -17.82 46.72
N PRO A 329 -32.05 -18.27 45.77
CA PRO A 329 -31.58 -17.45 44.64
C PRO A 329 -32.71 -16.97 43.71
N PHE A 330 -33.66 -17.85 43.44
CA PHE A 330 -34.86 -17.63 42.62
C PHE A 330 -35.91 -18.69 42.96
N ALA A 331 -37.19 -18.45 42.63
CA ALA A 331 -38.27 -19.42 42.83
C ALA A 331 -37.92 -20.75 42.15
N CYS A 332 -38.07 -21.86 42.88
CA CYS A 332 -37.80 -23.17 42.30
C CYS A 332 -39.02 -23.55 41.45
N ASP A 333 -38.76 -23.81 40.17
CA ASP A 333 -39.76 -24.12 39.16
C ASP A 333 -39.16 -25.09 38.12
N ALA A 334 -39.95 -25.48 37.13
CA ALA A 334 -39.51 -26.40 36.08
C ALA A 334 -38.37 -25.84 35.20
N THR A 335 -38.18 -24.51 35.14
CA THR A 335 -37.11 -23.91 34.33
C THR A 335 -35.76 -23.97 35.03
N HIS A 336 -35.76 -23.99 36.35
CA HIS A 336 -34.55 -24.06 37.17
C HIS A 336 -34.31 -25.42 37.84
N ASP A 337 -35.10 -26.44 37.50
CA ASP A 337 -34.94 -27.80 38.02
C ASP A 337 -33.50 -28.31 37.82
N GLY A 338 -32.93 -28.94 38.85
CA GLY A 338 -31.54 -29.43 38.82
C GLY A 338 -30.47 -28.37 39.05
N THR A 339 -30.82 -27.09 39.25
CA THR A 339 -29.82 -26.06 39.59
C THR A 339 -29.26 -26.29 40.99
N ILE A 340 -27.94 -26.18 41.13
CA ILE A 340 -27.23 -26.33 42.40
C ILE A 340 -26.86 -24.96 42.98
N ALA A 341 -27.06 -24.79 44.29
CA ALA A 341 -26.67 -23.60 45.03
C ALA A 341 -26.06 -23.95 46.40
N LEU A 342 -25.33 -22.99 46.99
CA LEU A 342 -24.71 -23.12 48.31
C LEU A 342 -25.40 -22.17 49.30
N THR A 343 -25.88 -22.70 50.42
CA THR A 343 -26.50 -21.88 51.48
C THR A 343 -25.45 -21.13 52.30
N SER A 344 -25.87 -20.12 53.07
CA SER A 344 -24.97 -19.40 53.98
C SER A 344 -24.38 -20.30 55.07
N GLY A 345 -25.10 -21.37 55.42
CA GLY A 345 -24.68 -22.46 56.31
C GLY A 345 -23.84 -23.57 55.67
N TYR A 346 -23.27 -23.36 54.48
CA TYR A 346 -22.39 -24.30 53.78
C TYR A 346 -23.05 -25.64 53.40
N ARG A 347 -24.36 -25.64 53.11
CA ARG A 347 -25.05 -26.83 52.58
C ARG A 347 -25.33 -26.67 51.10
N THR A 348 -25.12 -27.73 50.34
CA THR A 348 -25.43 -27.77 48.90
C THR A 348 -26.88 -28.19 48.69
N CYS A 349 -27.60 -27.35 47.95
CA CYS A 349 -29.02 -27.48 47.67
C CYS A 349 -29.25 -27.62 46.18
N VAL A 350 -30.28 -28.37 45.79
CA VAL A 350 -30.74 -28.49 44.41
C VAL A 350 -32.21 -28.07 44.33
N CYS A 351 -32.58 -27.32 43.29
CA CYS A 351 -33.99 -27.06 43.00
C CYS A 351 -34.63 -28.33 42.47
N ASN A 352 -35.70 -28.78 43.14
CA ASN A 352 -36.58 -29.86 42.66
C ASN A 352 -37.83 -29.22 42.03
N GLY A 353 -37.82 -29.08 40.71
CA GLY A 353 -38.86 -28.41 39.94
C GLY A 353 -40.23 -29.06 40.03
N GLY A 354 -40.31 -30.31 40.51
CA GLY A 354 -41.57 -31.01 40.77
C GLY A 354 -42.26 -30.61 42.08
N SER A 355 -41.58 -29.93 43.01
CA SER A 355 -42.12 -29.59 44.35
C SER A 355 -42.03 -28.11 44.73
N THR A 356 -41.57 -27.23 43.84
CA THR A 356 -41.31 -25.79 44.10
C THR A 356 -40.34 -25.52 45.27
N THR A 357 -39.64 -26.55 45.75
CA THR A 357 -38.76 -26.47 46.92
C THR A 357 -37.32 -26.75 46.55
N TRP A 358 -36.41 -26.06 47.25
CA TRP A 358 -35.00 -26.43 47.27
C TRP A 358 -34.78 -27.47 48.33
N VAL A 359 -34.07 -28.53 47.97
CA VAL A 359 -33.80 -29.69 48.83
C VAL A 359 -32.31 -29.95 48.94
N PHE A 360 -31.86 -30.56 50.03
CA PHE A 360 -30.45 -30.92 50.16
C PHE A 360 -30.04 -31.91 49.07
N THR A 361 -28.89 -31.66 48.46
CA THR A 361 -28.30 -32.55 47.44
C THR A 361 -27.99 -33.96 47.96
N THR A 362 -27.91 -34.15 49.28
CA THR A 362 -27.60 -35.43 49.91
C THR A 362 -28.78 -36.40 49.95
N ASP A 363 -30.01 -35.90 49.94
CA ASP A 363 -31.22 -36.73 50.06
C ASP A 363 -32.31 -36.42 49.03
N GLY A 364 -32.27 -35.24 48.39
CA GLY A 364 -33.27 -34.82 47.41
C GLY A 364 -34.66 -34.56 48.01
N THR A 365 -34.80 -34.54 49.34
CA THR A 365 -36.10 -34.45 50.02
C THR A 365 -36.15 -33.42 51.13
N THR A 366 -35.06 -33.21 51.86
CA THR A 366 -35.06 -32.30 53.02
C THR A 366 -34.97 -30.86 52.54
N THR A 367 -35.96 -30.04 52.89
CA THR A 367 -35.99 -28.62 52.51
C THR A 367 -34.75 -27.87 52.99
N CYS A 368 -34.19 -27.07 52.10
CA CYS A 368 -33.03 -26.24 52.40
C CYS A 368 -33.34 -25.07 53.34
N THR A 369 -32.45 -24.87 54.29
CA THR A 369 -32.34 -23.66 55.12
C THR A 369 -31.23 -22.79 54.56
N TRP A 370 -31.55 -21.55 54.19
CA TRP A 370 -30.65 -20.63 53.48
C TRP A 370 -29.75 -19.83 54.40
#